data_AF-A0A3M6V158-F1
#
_entry.id   AF-A0A3M6V158-F1
#
_cell.length_a   1.000
_cell.length_b   1.000
_cell.length_c   1.000
_cell.angle_alpha   90.00
_cell.angle_beta   90.00
_cell.angle_gamma   90.00
#
_symmetry.space_group_name_H-M   'P 1'
#
loop_
_entity.id
_entity.type
_entity.pdbx_description
1 polymer ?
#
loop_
_entity_poly.entity_id
_entity_poly.type
_entity_poly.pdbx_seq_one_letter_code
_entity_poly.pdbx_strand_id
1 'polypeptide(L)'
;MVKFNRYETKLSEVEGRLCNGSYIWKIDNYRQCRQDALSGVMTAIHSPSFHTSLYGYKLCMRINLNGVDSGVGKHVALFVHMMQGDYDSILEWPFTGRIALSILDQSDGAEYRHHISETLVAKPNLLAFQRPTAPRNYKGYGYVEFAPIESIREPQYVRNNTMLVRIQIFH
;
A
#
# COMPACT_ATOMS: atom_id res chain seq x y z
N MET A 1 -14.46 -23.70 -9.18
CA MET A 1 -13.96 -22.71 -8.21
C MET A 1 -12.45 -22.46 -8.29
N VAL A 2 -11.58 -23.49 -8.27
CA VAL A 2 -10.10 -23.29 -8.25
C VAL A 2 -9.54 -22.58 -9.50
N LYS A 3 -10.07 -22.86 -10.71
CA LYS A 3 -9.62 -22.19 -11.95
C LYS A 3 -9.94 -20.69 -11.98
N PHE A 4 -11.07 -20.26 -11.44
CA PHE A 4 -11.53 -18.85 -11.47
C PHE A 4 -10.58 -17.95 -10.65
N ASN A 5 -10.22 -18.42 -9.46
CA ASN A 5 -9.27 -17.75 -8.57
C ASN A 5 -7.87 -17.60 -9.22
N ARG A 6 -7.44 -18.56 -10.06
CA ARG A 6 -6.17 -18.47 -10.79
C ARG A 6 -6.17 -17.37 -11.86
N TYR A 7 -7.31 -17.14 -12.53
CA TYR A 7 -7.43 -16.06 -13.51
C TYR A 7 -7.44 -14.68 -12.84
N GLU A 8 -8.19 -14.52 -11.76
CA GLU A 8 -8.19 -13.28 -10.97
C GLU A 8 -6.80 -12.93 -10.44
N THR A 9 -6.09 -13.93 -9.90
CA THR A 9 -4.70 -13.74 -9.44
C THR A 9 -3.79 -13.28 -10.57
N LYS A 10 -3.92 -13.90 -11.77
CA LYS A 10 -3.10 -13.55 -12.92
C LYS A 10 -3.44 -12.16 -13.49
N LEU A 11 -4.71 -11.78 -13.48
CA LEU A 11 -5.15 -10.44 -13.87
C LEU A 11 -4.59 -9.38 -12.93
N SER A 12 -4.67 -9.60 -11.61
CA SER A 12 -4.10 -8.69 -10.62
C SER A 12 -2.57 -8.53 -10.79
N GLU A 13 -1.86 -9.62 -11.10
CA GLU A 13 -0.42 -9.56 -11.39
C GLU A 13 -0.11 -8.73 -12.64
N VAL A 14 -0.90 -8.90 -13.70
CA VAL A 14 -0.75 -8.12 -14.95
C VAL A 14 -1.04 -6.64 -14.69
N GLU A 15 -2.14 -6.31 -14.03
CA GLU A 15 -2.47 -4.93 -13.64
C GLU A 15 -1.35 -4.31 -12.79
N GLY A 16 -0.82 -5.07 -11.83
CA GLY A 16 0.29 -4.64 -10.98
C GLY A 16 1.57 -4.36 -11.75
N ARG A 17 1.82 -4.98 -12.91
CA ARG A 17 2.98 -4.67 -13.77
C ARG A 17 2.75 -3.46 -14.67
N LEU A 18 1.52 -3.26 -15.12
CA LEU A 18 1.14 -2.20 -16.05
C LEU A 18 0.89 -0.85 -15.36
N CYS A 19 0.90 -0.82 -14.03
CA CYS A 19 0.61 0.39 -13.25
C CYS A 19 1.71 1.47 -13.36
N ASN A 20 2.90 1.13 -13.85
CA ASN A 20 4.02 2.06 -14.09
C ASN A 20 4.32 2.98 -12.88
N GLY A 21 4.43 2.39 -11.69
CA GLY A 21 4.71 3.13 -10.45
C GLY A 21 3.53 3.92 -9.88
N SER A 22 2.35 3.88 -10.48
CA SER A 22 1.11 4.45 -9.95
C SER A 22 0.08 3.36 -9.70
N TYR A 23 -0.12 2.97 -8.43
CA TYR A 23 -1.02 1.86 -8.09
C TYR A 23 -2.08 2.28 -7.08
N ILE A 24 -3.33 1.90 -7.34
CA ILE A 24 -4.46 2.08 -6.42
C ILE A 24 -4.88 0.72 -5.90
N TRP A 25 -4.79 0.56 -4.60
CA TRP A 25 -5.31 -0.57 -3.87
C TRP A 25 -6.72 -0.30 -3.38
N LYS A 26 -7.64 -1.13 -3.85
CA LYS A 26 -9.02 -1.19 -3.35
C LYS A 26 -9.11 -2.14 -2.16
N ILE A 27 -9.48 -1.60 -1.00
CA ILE A 27 -9.76 -2.38 0.21
C ILE A 27 -11.27 -2.51 0.33
N ASP A 28 -11.80 -3.59 -0.22
CA ASP A 28 -13.19 -3.99 -0.03
C ASP A 28 -13.44 -4.48 1.41
N ASN A 29 -14.70 -4.49 1.84
CA ASN A 29 -15.10 -4.93 3.16
C ASN A 29 -14.40 -4.20 4.33
N TYR A 30 -14.16 -2.90 4.16
CA TYR A 30 -13.43 -2.05 5.12
C TYR A 30 -13.90 -2.25 6.56
N ARG A 31 -15.22 -2.29 6.81
CA ARG A 31 -15.79 -2.48 8.16
C ARG A 31 -15.35 -3.80 8.80
N GLN A 32 -15.32 -4.90 8.04
CA GLN A 32 -14.84 -6.19 8.56
C GLN A 32 -13.34 -6.14 8.83
N CYS A 33 -12.54 -5.65 7.86
CA CYS A 33 -11.10 -5.50 8.05
C CYS A 33 -10.79 -4.62 9.28
N ARG A 34 -11.61 -3.60 9.54
CA ARG A 34 -11.46 -2.73 10.70
C ARG A 34 -11.79 -3.46 12.01
N GLN A 35 -12.83 -4.28 12.03
CA GLN A 35 -13.16 -5.09 13.20
C GLN A 35 -12.14 -6.18 13.47
N ASP A 36 -11.59 -6.80 12.42
CA ASP A 36 -10.50 -7.78 12.56
C ASP A 36 -9.24 -7.13 13.15
N ALA A 37 -8.95 -5.88 12.77
CA ALA A 37 -7.84 -5.11 13.31
C ALA A 37 -8.07 -4.69 14.77
N LEU A 38 -9.32 -4.39 15.16
CA LEU A 38 -9.69 -4.05 16.55
C LEU A 38 -9.64 -5.27 17.48
N SER A 39 -10.14 -6.41 17.01
CA SER A 39 -10.16 -7.67 17.76
C SER A 39 -8.83 -8.40 17.79
N GLY A 40 -7.87 -7.99 16.95
CA GLY A 40 -6.56 -8.62 16.84
C GLY A 40 -6.52 -9.85 15.94
N VAL A 41 -7.64 -10.25 15.33
CA VAL A 41 -7.73 -11.37 14.38
C VAL A 41 -6.78 -11.16 13.19
N MET A 42 -6.77 -9.95 12.62
CA MET A 42 -5.86 -9.57 11.55
C MET A 42 -5.53 -8.08 11.67
N THR A 43 -4.38 -7.78 12.28
CA THR A 43 -3.98 -6.41 12.58
C THR A 43 -3.39 -5.66 11.38
N ALA A 44 -2.86 -6.39 10.39
CA ALA A 44 -2.24 -5.84 9.18
C ALA A 44 -2.79 -6.54 7.93
N ILE A 45 -3.12 -5.77 6.90
CA ILE A 45 -3.46 -6.27 5.57
C ILE A 45 -2.46 -5.73 4.55
N HIS A 46 -2.26 -6.46 3.46
CA HIS A 46 -1.28 -6.13 2.41
C HIS A 46 -1.97 -6.04 1.06
N SER A 47 -1.54 -5.10 0.22
CA SER A 47 -1.99 -5.03 -1.16
C SER A 47 -1.45 -6.20 -1.98
N PRO A 48 -2.07 -6.51 -3.13
CA PRO A 48 -1.38 -7.23 -4.19
C PRO A 48 -0.06 -6.54 -4.55
N SER A 49 0.86 -7.30 -5.14
CA SER A 49 2.13 -6.76 -5.60
C SER A 49 1.97 -5.93 -6.88
N PHE A 50 2.71 -4.85 -6.98
CA PHE A 50 2.77 -3.99 -8.16
C PHE A 50 4.23 -3.59 -8.45
N HIS A 51 4.48 -2.92 -9.57
CA HIS A 51 5.82 -2.62 -10.05
C HIS A 51 6.01 -1.14 -10.40
N THR A 52 7.26 -0.66 -10.30
CA THR A 52 7.63 0.69 -10.75
C THR A 52 7.52 0.86 -12.26
N SER A 53 7.74 -0.22 -13.01
CA SER A 53 7.61 -0.31 -14.46
C SER A 53 7.43 -1.77 -14.86
N LEU A 54 7.21 -2.08 -16.14
CA LEU A 54 6.98 -3.45 -16.63
C LEU A 54 8.05 -4.47 -16.17
N TYR A 55 9.32 -4.02 -16.12
CA TYR A 55 10.49 -4.80 -15.70
C TYR A 55 11.18 -4.20 -14.47
N GLY A 56 10.46 -3.39 -13.70
CA GLY A 56 10.99 -2.62 -12.59
C GLY A 56 10.94 -3.35 -11.24
N TYR A 57 11.16 -2.58 -10.18
CA TYR A 57 11.10 -3.07 -8.80
C TYR A 57 9.70 -3.55 -8.46
N LYS A 58 9.59 -4.66 -7.73
CA LYS A 58 8.32 -5.18 -7.20
C LYS A 58 8.09 -4.70 -5.76
N LEU A 59 6.89 -4.23 -5.47
CA LEU A 59 6.51 -3.70 -4.15
C LEU A 59 5.11 -4.15 -3.75
N CYS A 60 4.78 -3.99 -2.47
CA CYS A 60 3.41 -3.97 -1.97
C CYS A 60 3.24 -2.91 -0.87
N MET A 61 1.99 -2.52 -0.61
CA MET A 61 1.64 -1.71 0.56
C MET A 61 1.21 -2.60 1.73
N ARG A 62 1.41 -2.13 2.96
CA ARG A 62 0.86 -2.68 4.20
C ARG A 62 0.09 -1.59 4.93
N ILE A 63 -1.14 -1.86 5.32
CA ILE A 63 -1.94 -0.95 6.14
C ILE A 63 -2.39 -1.66 7.42
N ASN A 64 -2.38 -0.90 8.51
CA ASN A 64 -2.91 -1.30 9.80
C ASN A 64 -4.03 -0.35 10.15
N LEU A 65 -5.28 -0.79 9.97
CA LEU A 65 -6.45 0.08 10.11
C LEU A 65 -6.65 0.53 11.57
N ASN A 66 -6.20 -0.25 12.55
CA ASN A 66 -6.23 0.12 13.96
C ASN A 66 -4.87 0.58 14.52
N GLY A 67 -3.93 0.94 13.64
CA GLY A 67 -2.60 1.43 14.02
C GLY A 67 -1.61 0.34 14.40
N VAL A 68 -0.37 0.76 14.67
CA VAL A 68 0.74 -0.06 15.19
C VAL A 68 1.49 0.73 16.25
N ASP A 69 2.26 0.04 17.09
CA ASP A 69 3.12 0.65 18.11
C ASP A 69 2.38 1.73 18.93
N SER A 70 2.91 2.96 19.00
CA SER A 70 2.29 4.09 19.70
C SER A 70 0.99 4.60 19.08
N GLY A 71 0.72 4.24 17.82
CA GLY A 71 -0.44 4.69 17.04
C GLY A 71 -1.69 3.82 17.21
N VAL A 72 -1.61 2.69 17.95
CA VAL A 72 -2.74 1.76 18.11
C VAL A 72 -3.98 2.48 18.66
N GLY A 73 -5.13 2.28 17.99
CA GLY A 73 -6.41 2.88 18.33
C GLY A 73 -6.55 4.38 17.99
N LYS A 74 -5.47 5.04 17.54
CA LYS A 74 -5.46 6.49 17.25
C LYS A 74 -5.22 6.82 15.79
N HIS A 75 -4.30 6.13 15.15
CA HIS A 75 -3.92 6.36 13.76
C HIS A 75 -4.07 5.11 12.90
N VAL A 76 -4.39 5.30 11.63
CA VAL A 76 -4.11 4.33 10.57
C VAL A 76 -2.62 4.42 10.28
N ALA A 77 -1.95 3.27 10.16
CA ALA A 77 -0.55 3.20 9.77
C ALA A 77 -0.42 2.64 8.34
N LEU A 78 0.49 3.19 7.54
CA LEU A 78 0.65 2.83 6.13
C LEU A 78 2.13 2.75 5.75
N PHE A 79 2.51 1.64 5.12
CA PHE A 79 3.90 1.32 4.79
C PHE A 79 4.01 0.76 3.36
N VAL A 80 5.18 0.95 2.75
CA VAL A 80 5.61 0.25 1.54
C VAL A 80 6.65 -0.80 1.90
N HIS A 81 6.61 -1.93 1.19
CA HIS A 81 7.59 -3.02 1.30
C HIS A 81 8.15 -3.34 -0.08
N MET A 82 9.47 -3.51 -0.16
CA MET A 82 10.12 -4.11 -1.32
C MET A 82 9.83 -5.62 -1.33
N MET A 83 9.63 -6.18 -2.52
CA MET A 83 9.40 -7.60 -2.76
C MET A 83 10.42 -8.13 -3.77
N GLN A 84 10.71 -9.43 -3.71
CA GLN A 84 11.60 -10.05 -4.68
C GLN A 84 10.95 -10.02 -6.07
N GLY A 85 11.61 -9.36 -7.01
CA GLY A 85 11.19 -9.23 -8.40
C GLY A 85 11.98 -10.13 -9.34
N ASP A 86 11.41 -10.42 -10.51
CA ASP A 86 12.06 -11.31 -11.51
C ASP A 86 13.30 -10.66 -12.14
N TYR A 87 13.39 -9.33 -12.08
CA TYR A 87 14.43 -8.53 -12.73
C TYR A 87 15.39 -7.90 -11.72
N ASP A 88 15.36 -8.30 -10.44
CA ASP A 88 16.19 -7.70 -9.38
C ASP A 88 17.70 -7.72 -9.69
N SER A 89 18.19 -8.63 -10.54
CA SER A 89 19.59 -8.73 -10.93
C SER A 89 20.07 -7.65 -11.90
N ILE A 90 19.14 -7.00 -12.62
CA ILE A 90 19.46 -5.93 -13.59
C ILE A 90 19.10 -4.54 -13.07
N LEU A 91 18.47 -4.46 -11.90
CA LEU A 91 18.09 -3.20 -11.26
C LEU A 91 19.20 -2.69 -10.34
N GLU A 92 19.25 -1.38 -10.17
CA GLU A 92 20.16 -0.73 -9.22
C GLU A 92 19.70 -0.96 -7.78
N TRP A 93 20.64 -1.15 -6.87
CA TRP A 93 20.33 -1.31 -5.45
C TRP A 93 21.32 -0.54 -4.58
N PRO A 94 20.86 0.01 -3.44
CA PRO A 94 19.48 0.01 -2.92
C PRO A 94 18.53 0.90 -3.73
N PHE A 95 17.21 0.65 -3.61
CA PHE A 95 16.21 1.49 -4.26
C PHE A 95 16.29 2.93 -3.72
N THR A 96 16.32 3.90 -4.64
CA THR A 96 16.29 5.33 -4.34
C THR A 96 15.18 6.01 -5.12
N GLY A 97 14.59 7.05 -4.55
CA GLY A 97 13.53 7.81 -5.21
C GLY A 97 12.53 8.36 -4.22
N ARG A 98 11.53 9.08 -4.73
CA ARG A 98 10.46 9.65 -3.93
C ARG A 98 9.21 8.80 -4.08
N ILE A 99 8.52 8.54 -2.97
CA ILE A 99 7.29 7.76 -2.92
C ILE A 99 6.23 8.60 -2.19
N ALA A 100 5.08 8.82 -2.82
CA ALA A 100 3.90 9.35 -2.15
C ALA A 100 2.92 8.21 -1.84
N LEU A 101 2.41 8.21 -0.62
CA LEU A 101 1.34 7.33 -0.15
C LEU A 101 0.10 8.19 0.13
N SER A 102 -1.08 7.72 -0.25
CA SER A 102 -2.33 8.45 -0.07
C SER A 102 -3.49 7.54 0.36
N ILE A 103 -4.35 8.02 1.25
CA ILE A 103 -5.74 7.55 1.37
C ILE A 103 -6.61 8.52 0.57
N LEU A 104 -7.34 8.00 -0.42
CA LEU A 104 -8.07 8.83 -1.37
C LEU A 104 -9.42 9.24 -0.83
N ASP A 105 -9.67 10.55 -0.79
CA ASP A 105 -11.01 11.13 -0.78
C ASP A 105 -11.80 10.75 -2.05
N GLN A 106 -13.00 10.20 -1.83
CA GLN A 106 -13.95 9.64 -2.81
C GLN A 106 -15.19 10.53 -3.00
N SER A 107 -15.15 11.79 -2.54
CA SER A 107 -16.21 12.78 -2.74
C SER A 107 -16.47 13.03 -4.25
N ASP A 108 -17.69 13.42 -4.57
CA ASP A 108 -18.07 13.78 -5.94
C ASP A 108 -17.46 15.16 -6.30
N GLY A 109 -16.98 15.31 -7.54
CA GLY A 109 -16.18 16.46 -7.99
C GLY A 109 -14.70 16.32 -7.61
N ALA A 110 -13.82 16.26 -8.61
CA ALA A 110 -12.39 16.02 -8.39
C ALA A 110 -11.69 17.17 -7.64
N GLU A 111 -12.18 18.38 -7.85
CA GLU A 111 -11.74 19.64 -7.25
C GLU A 111 -11.99 19.73 -5.73
N TYR A 112 -12.94 18.94 -5.21
CA TYR A 112 -13.26 18.90 -3.77
C TYR A 112 -12.55 17.77 -3.03
N ARG A 113 -11.80 16.92 -3.74
CA ARG A 113 -11.14 15.77 -3.13
C ARG A 113 -9.87 16.20 -2.40
N HIS A 114 -9.85 15.97 -1.09
CA HIS A 114 -8.70 16.25 -0.25
C HIS A 114 -8.07 14.95 0.22
N HIS A 115 -7.21 14.36 -0.61
CA HIS A 115 -6.52 13.11 -0.24
C HIS A 115 -5.58 13.32 0.96
N ILE A 116 -5.62 12.42 1.93
CA ILE A 116 -4.61 12.38 3.01
C ILE A 116 -3.37 11.77 2.41
N SER A 117 -2.27 12.53 2.30
CA SER A 117 -1.07 12.09 1.58
C SER A 117 0.21 12.46 2.33
N GLU A 118 1.16 11.53 2.33
CA GLU A 118 2.50 11.74 2.85
C GLU A 118 3.55 11.30 1.82
N THR A 119 4.68 12.00 1.80
CA THR A 119 5.77 11.73 0.87
C THR A 119 7.04 11.35 1.61
N LEU A 120 7.59 10.20 1.25
CA LEU A 120 8.85 9.69 1.77
C LEU A 120 9.92 9.63 0.70
N VAL A 121 11.18 9.70 1.13
CA VAL A 121 12.36 9.59 0.26
C VAL A 121 13.09 8.30 0.62
N ALA A 122 13.21 7.39 -0.34
CA ALA A 122 14.01 6.20 -0.21
C ALA A 122 15.49 6.54 -0.21
N LYS A 123 16.18 6.16 0.87
CA LYS A 123 17.60 6.45 1.09
C LYS A 123 18.42 5.16 1.16
N PRO A 124 19.68 5.16 0.68
CA PRO A 124 20.50 3.95 0.62
C PRO A 124 20.80 3.27 1.95
N ASN A 125 20.76 3.99 3.07
CA ASN A 125 21.05 3.45 4.39
C ASN A 125 19.84 2.79 5.07
N LEU A 126 18.65 2.87 4.46
CA LEU A 126 17.43 2.28 5.02
C LEU A 126 17.30 0.82 4.58
N LEU A 127 17.20 -0.08 5.57
CA LEU A 127 17.08 -1.52 5.33
C LEU A 127 15.85 -1.93 4.51
N ALA A 128 14.78 -1.13 4.57
CA ALA A 128 13.55 -1.37 3.83
C ALA A 128 13.73 -1.28 2.29
N PHE A 129 14.75 -0.55 1.81
CA PHE A 129 14.99 -0.33 0.38
C PHE A 129 16.18 -1.12 -0.18
N GLN A 130 16.76 -2.02 0.63
CA GLN A 130 17.77 -2.96 0.16
C GLN A 130 17.16 -4.03 -0.74
N ARG A 131 18.01 -4.66 -1.56
CA ARG A 131 17.62 -5.80 -2.39
C ARG A 131 16.98 -6.90 -1.53
N PRO A 132 15.72 -7.30 -1.78
CA PRO A 132 15.06 -8.33 -1.01
C PRO A 132 15.77 -9.67 -1.14
N THR A 133 15.98 -10.34 0.00
CA THR A 133 16.48 -11.72 0.09
C THR A 133 15.37 -12.73 0.43
N ALA A 134 14.15 -12.23 0.60
CA ALA A 134 12.94 -12.99 0.88
C ALA A 134 11.80 -12.48 -0.02
N PRO A 135 10.71 -13.26 -0.21
CA PRO A 135 9.60 -12.87 -1.10
C PRO A 135 9.05 -11.46 -0.83
N ARG A 136 9.03 -11.05 0.45
CA ARG A 136 8.76 -9.68 0.90
C ARG A 136 9.81 -9.30 1.94
N ASN A 137 10.39 -8.11 1.81
CA ASN A 137 11.30 -7.59 2.83
C ASN A 137 10.56 -7.43 4.16
N TYR A 138 11.12 -7.99 5.23
CA TYR A 138 10.56 -7.94 6.58
C TYR A 138 10.51 -6.51 7.14
N LYS A 139 11.39 -5.63 6.65
CA LYS A 139 11.34 -4.18 6.94
C LYS A 139 10.51 -3.47 5.87
N GLY A 140 9.44 -2.82 6.30
CA GLY A 140 8.73 -1.82 5.51
C GLY A 140 9.17 -0.40 5.92
N TYR A 141 8.85 0.57 5.08
CA TYR A 141 9.06 1.99 5.39
C TYR A 141 7.78 2.77 5.16
N GLY A 142 7.49 3.74 6.01
CA GLY A 142 6.22 4.46 5.99
C GLY A 142 5.94 5.12 7.33
N TYR A 143 4.67 5.25 7.67
CA TYR A 143 4.22 6.10 8.77
C TYR A 143 3.37 5.29 9.75
N VAL A 144 3.78 5.29 11.01
CA VAL A 144 2.99 4.77 12.14
C VAL A 144 1.75 5.65 12.36
N GLU A 145 1.91 6.96 12.20
CA GLU A 145 0.85 7.96 12.38
C GLU A 145 0.49 8.57 11.01
N PHE A 146 0.03 7.75 10.06
CA PHE A 146 -0.26 8.21 8.70
C PHE A 146 -1.52 9.09 8.63
N ALA A 147 -2.61 8.65 9.27
CA ALA A 147 -3.86 9.39 9.33
C ALA A 147 -4.57 9.17 10.65
N PRO A 148 -5.09 10.20 11.33
CA PRO A 148 -5.95 10.00 12.50
C PRO A 148 -7.18 9.19 12.11
N ILE A 149 -7.52 8.19 12.93
CA ILE A 149 -8.66 7.31 12.68
C ILE A 149 -9.96 8.11 12.57
N GLU A 150 -10.10 9.14 13.39
CA GLU A 150 -11.27 10.05 13.42
C GLU A 150 -11.42 10.89 12.13
N SER A 151 -10.35 11.04 11.34
CA SER A 151 -10.40 11.73 10.05
C SER A 151 -10.96 10.84 8.94
N ILE A 152 -10.97 9.51 9.12
CA ILE A 152 -11.46 8.55 8.12
C ILE A 152 -12.99 8.47 8.19
N ARG A 153 -13.67 9.43 7.55
CA ARG A 153 -15.14 9.55 7.55
C ARG A 153 -15.79 8.84 6.36
N GLU A 154 -16.96 8.25 6.59
CA GLU A 154 -17.89 7.80 5.53
C GLU A 154 -18.81 8.99 5.12
N PRO A 155 -19.12 9.22 3.83
CA PRO A 155 -18.66 8.46 2.65
C PRO A 155 -17.33 8.95 2.06
N GLN A 156 -16.66 9.93 2.70
CA GLN A 156 -15.52 10.65 2.13
C GLN A 156 -14.33 9.73 1.81
N TYR A 157 -13.75 9.05 2.79
CA TYR A 157 -12.59 8.18 2.58
C TYR A 157 -12.96 6.70 2.46
N VAL A 158 -14.17 6.36 2.89
CA VAL A 158 -14.77 5.04 2.77
C VAL A 158 -16.15 5.19 2.14
N ARG A 159 -16.33 4.69 0.92
CA ARG A 159 -17.60 4.73 0.19
C ARG A 159 -18.00 3.31 -0.16
N ASN A 160 -19.27 2.93 0.05
CA ASN A 160 -19.75 1.58 -0.21
C ASN A 160 -18.88 0.49 0.44
N ASN A 161 -18.52 0.68 1.71
CA ASN A 161 -17.65 -0.23 2.48
C ASN A 161 -16.25 -0.47 1.84
N THR A 162 -15.78 0.50 1.04
CA THR A 162 -14.53 0.41 0.30
C THR A 162 -13.64 1.61 0.59
N MET A 163 -12.38 1.37 0.94
CA MET A 163 -11.32 2.37 1.01
C MET A 163 -10.41 2.27 -0.22
N LEU A 164 -9.95 3.40 -0.75
CA LEU A 164 -8.93 3.45 -1.80
C LEU A 164 -7.62 4.01 -1.24
N VAL A 165 -6.54 3.25 -1.41
CA VAL A 165 -5.19 3.63 -1.00
C VAL A 165 -4.31 3.69 -2.24
N ARG A 166 -3.55 4.76 -2.42
CA ARG A 166 -2.69 4.95 -3.58
C ARG A 166 -1.24 5.04 -3.17
N ILE A 167 -0.38 4.51 -4.03
CA ILE A 167 1.05 4.79 -4.04
C ILE A 167 1.45 5.37 -5.40
N GLN A 168 2.30 6.40 -5.36
CA GLN A 168 2.92 6.99 -6.54
C GLN A 168 4.43 7.00 -6.33
N ILE A 169 5.15 6.42 -7.27
CA ILE A 169 6.61 6.40 -7.31
C ILE A 169 7.05 7.46 -8.32
N PHE A 170 7.99 8.32 -7.93
CA PHE A 170 8.57 9.34 -8.79
C PHE A 170 10.00 8.92 -9.15
N HIS A 171 10.27 8.86 -10.46
CA HIS A 171 11.59 8.67 -11.04
C HIS A 171 12.25 10.02 -11.30
#